data_AF-A0A6I8LZ52-F1
#
_entry.id   AF-A0A6I8LZ52-F1
#
_cell.length_a   1.000
_cell.length_b   1.000
_cell.length_c   1.000
_cell.angle_alpha   90.00
_cell.angle_beta   90.00
_cell.angle_gamma   90.00
#
_symmetry.space_group_name_H-M   'P 1'
#
loop_
_entity.id
_entity.type
_entity.pdbx_description
1 polymer ?
#
loop_
_entity_poly.entity_id
_entity_poly.type
_entity_poly.pdbx_seq_one_letter_code
_entity_poly.pdbx_strand_id
1 'polypeptide(L)'
;MRLRVVGVSIAAAAIMTGAVAAPAQAAQPAGTTAAFHAASHHHGFHFGKGRTDLTLDPAAAGALTSLGVRVSPVLAKVSHPGGKTVFGFTIVGNPKDGTIEHVGGLLLRAGGTCLYLTSYTIDLNRGVLSGRVDFGTRADLFTVGAATPDGVTLALTAPAAALLNKTFKVSAFTAGLVIGYGNPMIRK
;
A
#
# COMPACT_ATOMS: atom_id res chain seq x y z
N MET A 1 5.11 -28.74 -53.94
CA MET A 1 5.21 -27.58 -54.86
C MET A 1 4.93 -26.34 -54.02
N ARG A 2 5.90 -25.54 -53.56
CA ARG A 2 6.82 -24.61 -54.26
C ARG A 2 6.13 -23.67 -55.26
N LEU A 3 5.88 -22.41 -54.82
CA LEU A 3 6.10 -21.11 -55.52
C LEU A 3 5.69 -20.00 -54.50
N ARG A 4 6.58 -19.24 -53.84
CA ARG A 4 7.38 -18.05 -54.26
C ARG A 4 6.59 -16.87 -54.86
N VAL A 5 6.28 -15.90 -53.99
CA VAL A 5 6.50 -14.42 -53.99
C VAL A 5 6.67 -13.70 -55.33
N VAL A 6 6.02 -12.52 -55.47
CA VAL A 6 6.47 -11.16 -55.97
C VAL A 6 5.17 -10.38 -56.31
N GLY A 7 4.88 -9.11 -55.99
CA GLY A 7 5.56 -7.99 -55.33
C GLY A 7 4.84 -6.67 -55.75
N VAL A 8 4.89 -5.62 -54.90
CA VAL A 8 5.03 -4.17 -55.25
C VAL A 8 3.83 -3.50 -55.99
N SER A 9 3.30 -2.29 -55.75
CA SER A 9 3.42 -1.20 -54.75
C SER A 9 2.27 -0.20 -54.96
N ILE A 10 1.80 0.41 -53.87
CA ILE A 10 1.51 1.84 -53.59
C ILE A 10 0.97 2.76 -54.72
N ALA A 11 -0.21 3.37 -54.48
CA ALA A 11 -0.53 4.83 -54.52
C ALA A 11 -2.07 5.03 -54.63
N ALA A 12 -2.74 5.68 -53.66
CA ALA A 12 -3.16 7.10 -53.66
C ALA A 12 -4.12 7.44 -54.83
N ALA A 13 -5.27 8.10 -54.73
CA ALA A 13 -5.91 9.02 -53.76
C ALA A 13 -7.43 9.03 -54.13
N ALA A 14 -8.41 9.06 -53.21
CA ALA A 14 -9.02 10.27 -52.61
C ALA A 14 -9.89 11.07 -53.65
N ILE A 15 -11.12 11.60 -53.47
CA ILE A 15 -12.14 11.80 -52.39
C ILE A 15 -13.41 12.35 -53.10
N MET A 16 -14.54 12.43 -52.35
CA MET A 16 -15.67 13.40 -52.41
C MET A 16 -16.99 12.80 -52.94
N THR A 17 -18.18 12.98 -52.33
CA THR A 17 -18.69 14.08 -51.50
C THR A 17 -19.99 13.64 -50.80
N GLY A 18 -20.30 14.19 -49.61
CA GLY A 18 -21.65 14.07 -49.01
C GLY A 18 -21.73 14.47 -47.53
N ALA A 19 -21.81 15.77 -47.26
CA ALA A 19 -21.86 16.38 -45.93
C ALA A 19 -23.30 16.55 -45.41
N VAL A 20 -23.51 16.36 -44.11
CA VAL A 20 -24.59 17.02 -43.34
C VAL A 20 -23.98 17.62 -42.07
N ALA A 21 -24.32 18.90 -41.84
CA ALA A 21 -23.71 19.81 -40.89
C ALA A 21 -24.24 19.65 -39.46
N ALA A 22 -23.38 20.01 -38.51
CA ALA A 22 -23.55 20.02 -37.06
C ALA A 22 -24.48 21.14 -36.56
N PRO A 23 -24.74 21.15 -35.24
CA PRO A 23 -24.45 22.36 -34.47
C PRO A 23 -23.34 22.11 -33.45
N ALA A 24 -22.44 23.07 -33.40
CA ALA A 24 -21.33 23.17 -32.47
C ALA A 24 -21.84 23.49 -31.06
N GLN A 25 -21.41 22.71 -30.06
CA GLN A 25 -21.48 23.11 -28.66
C GLN A 25 -20.07 23.50 -28.20
N ALA A 26 -19.96 24.75 -27.73
CA ALA A 26 -18.73 25.44 -27.38
C ALA A 26 -17.90 24.74 -26.28
N ALA A 27 -16.59 24.98 -26.34
CA ALA A 27 -15.59 24.51 -25.37
C ALA A 27 -15.52 25.39 -24.10
N GLN A 28 -14.86 24.81 -23.08
CA GLN A 28 -14.16 25.37 -21.89
C GLN A 28 -14.81 25.11 -20.51
N PRO A 29 -14.06 25.03 -19.39
CA PRO A 29 -12.61 24.79 -19.18
C PRO A 29 -12.29 23.67 -18.14
N ALA A 30 -11.00 23.40 -17.96
CA ALA A 30 -10.43 22.51 -16.93
C ALA A 30 -10.69 22.99 -15.49
N GLY A 31 -10.92 22.04 -14.57
CA GLY A 31 -10.97 22.29 -13.13
C GLY A 31 -11.14 21.01 -12.31
N THR A 32 -10.05 20.58 -11.66
CA THR A 32 -9.99 19.91 -10.35
C THR A 32 -10.92 18.73 -10.03
N THR A 33 -10.28 17.56 -9.88
CA THR A 33 -10.59 16.53 -8.87
C THR A 33 -11.21 17.09 -7.58
N ALA A 34 -12.38 16.56 -7.18
CA ALA A 34 -12.67 16.04 -5.84
C ALA A 34 -14.19 15.92 -5.62
N ALA A 35 -14.67 14.70 -5.39
CA ALA A 35 -15.55 14.37 -4.26
C ALA A 35 -15.96 12.89 -4.33
N PHE A 36 -15.09 11.99 -3.85
CA PHE A 36 -15.60 10.75 -3.27
C PHE A 36 -16.24 11.12 -1.93
N HIS A 37 -17.53 11.46 -1.96
CA HIS A 37 -18.35 11.50 -0.74
C HIS A 37 -18.61 10.06 -0.30
N ALA A 38 -17.67 9.50 0.46
CA ALA A 38 -17.94 8.40 1.38
C ALA A 38 -17.60 8.88 2.79
N ALA A 39 -18.30 9.90 3.26
CA ALA A 39 -18.40 10.20 4.68
C ALA A 39 -19.31 9.13 5.31
N SER A 40 -18.77 7.91 5.46
CA SER A 40 -19.32 6.96 6.42
C SER A 40 -19.22 7.62 7.78
N HIS A 41 -20.35 8.11 8.29
CA HIS A 41 -20.50 8.55 9.67
C HIS A 41 -20.35 7.31 10.56
N HIS A 42 -19.10 6.94 10.85
CA HIS A 42 -18.83 6.03 11.95
C HIS A 42 -19.02 6.82 13.23
N HIS A 43 -19.94 6.39 14.08
CA HIS A 43 -19.96 6.71 15.51
C HIS A 43 -18.74 6.05 16.20
N GLY A 44 -17.54 6.31 15.68
CA GLY A 44 -16.28 5.76 16.15
C GLY A 44 -15.52 6.85 16.88
N PHE A 45 -15.30 6.63 18.17
CA PHE A 45 -14.48 7.41 19.09
C PHE A 45 -13.63 8.54 18.45
N HIS A 46 -13.92 9.79 18.80
CA HIS A 46 -13.24 11.01 18.35
C HIS A 46 -11.75 11.14 18.80
N PHE A 47 -11.06 10.04 19.10
CA PHE A 47 -9.64 10.03 19.46
C PHE A 47 -8.70 10.01 18.24
N GLY A 48 -9.21 9.65 17.05
CA GLY A 48 -8.40 9.54 15.85
C GLY A 48 -7.83 10.89 15.38
N LYS A 49 -6.50 11.09 15.49
CA LYS A 49 -5.77 12.25 14.96
C LYS A 49 -5.46 12.14 13.46
N GLY A 50 -5.90 11.07 12.82
CA GLY A 50 -5.61 10.79 11.42
C GLY A 50 -5.68 9.30 11.12
N ARG A 51 -5.17 8.94 9.95
CA ARG A 51 -5.10 7.56 9.47
C ARG A 51 -3.78 7.36 8.74
N THR A 52 -3.16 6.19 8.89
CA THR A 52 -2.04 5.77 8.06
C THR A 52 -2.48 4.63 7.16
N ASP A 53 -2.29 4.80 5.86
CA ASP A 53 -2.54 3.76 4.89
C ASP A 53 -1.25 2.97 4.63
N LEU A 54 -1.33 1.65 4.80
CA LEU A 54 -0.28 0.71 4.47
C LEU A 54 -0.66 -0.02 3.19
N THR A 55 0.12 0.19 2.14
CA THR A 55 0.02 -0.56 0.89
C THR A 55 1.10 -1.63 0.89
N LEU A 56 0.72 -2.89 0.76
CA LEU A 56 1.71 -3.96 0.62
C LEU A 56 2.39 -3.88 -0.75
N ASP A 57 3.70 -4.08 -0.77
CA ASP A 57 4.42 -4.24 -2.02
C ASP A 57 3.96 -5.53 -2.72
N PRO A 58 3.57 -5.51 -4.01
CA PRO A 58 3.08 -6.69 -4.71
C PRO A 58 4.09 -7.83 -4.77
N ALA A 59 5.38 -7.53 -4.92
CA ALA A 59 6.42 -8.57 -4.96
C ALA A 59 6.62 -9.18 -3.57
N ALA A 60 6.62 -8.36 -2.51
CA ALA A 60 6.68 -8.84 -1.13
C ALA A 60 5.43 -9.67 -0.76
N ALA A 61 4.24 -9.21 -1.13
CA ALA A 61 2.98 -9.95 -0.92
C ALA A 61 2.98 -11.28 -1.67
N GLY A 62 3.49 -11.31 -2.89
CA GLY A 62 3.69 -12.52 -3.68
C GLY A 62 4.67 -13.49 -3.00
N ALA A 63 5.82 -12.99 -2.54
CA ALA A 63 6.81 -13.80 -1.84
C ALA A 63 6.26 -14.38 -0.53
N LEU A 64 5.58 -13.57 0.27
CA LEU A 64 4.89 -14.01 1.49
C LEU A 64 3.88 -15.12 1.20
N THR A 65 3.08 -14.94 0.15
CA THR A 65 2.08 -15.94 -0.27
C THR A 65 2.74 -17.24 -0.72
N SER A 66 3.84 -17.18 -1.48
CA SER A 66 4.62 -18.35 -1.90
C SER A 66 5.25 -19.09 -0.72
N LEU A 67 5.59 -18.38 0.36
CA LEU A 67 6.05 -18.96 1.62
C LEU A 67 4.91 -19.50 2.50
N GLY A 68 3.65 -19.37 2.06
CA GLY A 68 2.47 -19.75 2.83
C GLY A 68 2.14 -18.78 3.97
N VAL A 69 2.80 -17.62 4.03
CA VAL A 69 2.56 -16.57 5.02
C VAL A 69 1.43 -15.67 4.53
N ARG A 70 0.32 -15.67 5.27
CA ARG A 70 -0.81 -14.78 5.05
C ARG A 70 -0.73 -13.61 6.01
N VAL A 71 -0.95 -12.41 5.48
CA VAL A 71 -1.04 -11.19 6.28
C VAL A 71 -2.51 -10.80 6.41
N SER A 72 -2.96 -10.59 7.64
CA SER A 72 -4.32 -10.15 7.93
C SER A 72 -4.29 -8.95 8.88
N PRO A 73 -5.07 -7.90 8.61
CA PRO A 73 -5.11 -6.74 9.50
C PRO A 73 -5.89 -7.06 10.79
N VAL A 74 -5.47 -6.43 11.88
CA VAL A 74 -6.13 -6.47 13.19
C VAL A 74 -6.55 -5.04 13.54
N LEU A 75 -7.84 -4.82 13.78
CA LEU A 75 -8.42 -3.49 14.06
C LEU A 75 -8.02 -2.40 13.03
N ALA A 76 -7.87 -2.78 11.76
CA ALA A 76 -7.59 -1.87 10.65
C ALA A 76 -8.74 -1.89 9.64
N LYS A 77 -8.91 -0.79 8.91
CA LYS A 77 -9.86 -0.72 7.79
C LYS A 77 -9.20 -1.26 6.52
N VAL A 78 -9.81 -2.24 5.87
CA VAL A 78 -9.34 -2.74 4.57
C VAL A 78 -10.00 -1.96 3.45
N SER A 79 -9.25 -1.60 2.42
CA SER A 79 -9.75 -0.91 1.23
C SER A 79 -8.98 -1.39 0.00
N HIS A 80 -9.62 -1.33 -1.17
CA HIS A 80 -9.05 -1.81 -2.43
C HIS A 80 -8.99 -0.72 -3.53
N PRO A 81 -8.37 0.45 -3.27
CA PRO A 81 -8.28 1.51 -4.26
C PRO A 81 -7.43 1.05 -5.45
N GLY A 82 -7.96 1.17 -6.67
CA GLY A 82 -7.24 0.80 -7.90
C GLY A 82 -6.79 -0.67 -7.94
N GLY A 83 -7.45 -1.57 -7.21
CA GLY A 83 -7.09 -2.99 -7.13
C GLY A 83 -5.93 -3.32 -6.18
N LYS A 84 -5.35 -2.34 -5.47
CA LYS A 84 -4.31 -2.56 -4.46
C LYS A 84 -4.95 -2.79 -3.08
N THR A 85 -4.47 -3.78 -2.32
CA THR A 85 -4.89 -3.97 -0.93
C THR A 85 -4.22 -2.95 -0.03
N VAL A 86 -5.04 -2.13 0.64
CA VAL A 86 -4.59 -1.07 1.55
C VAL A 86 -5.18 -1.30 2.94
N PHE A 87 -4.32 -1.29 3.95
CA PHE A 87 -4.70 -1.37 5.37
C PHE A 87 -4.61 0.01 6.02
N GLY A 88 -5.76 0.53 6.45
CA GLY A 88 -5.88 1.80 7.14
C GLY A 88 -5.84 1.65 8.65
N PHE A 89 -4.81 2.18 9.28
CA PHE A 89 -4.64 2.21 10.73
C PHE A 89 -4.98 3.58 11.29
N THR A 90 -5.76 3.63 12.37
CA THR A 90 -6.13 4.89 13.03
C THR A 90 -4.94 5.41 13.83
N ILE A 91 -4.60 6.69 13.65
CA ILE A 91 -3.58 7.39 14.45
C ILE A 91 -4.25 7.88 15.74
N VAL A 92 -3.69 7.55 16.90
CA VAL A 92 -4.25 7.92 18.22
C VAL A 92 -3.33 8.80 19.07
N GLY A 93 -2.01 8.74 18.84
CA GLY A 93 -1.02 9.54 19.57
C GLY A 93 -1.02 11.01 19.16
N ASN A 94 0.00 11.76 19.58
CA ASN A 94 0.21 13.15 19.19
C ASN A 94 1.35 13.28 18.18
N PRO A 95 1.08 13.32 16.85
CA PRO A 95 2.13 13.43 15.83
C PRO A 95 3.12 14.60 16.00
N LYS A 96 2.76 15.62 16.79
CA LYS A 96 3.61 16.79 17.08
C LYS A 96 4.78 16.48 18.00
N ASP A 97 4.78 15.34 18.70
CA ASP A 97 5.88 14.91 19.57
C ASP A 97 7.00 14.15 18.82
N GLY A 98 6.88 14.01 17.49
CA GLY A 98 7.82 13.28 16.67
C GLY A 98 7.51 11.78 16.55
N THR A 99 6.39 11.31 17.12
CA THR A 99 5.94 9.93 17.01
C THR A 99 4.52 9.82 16.46
N ILE A 100 4.26 8.79 15.67
CA ILE A 100 2.93 8.48 15.16
C ILE A 100 2.51 7.14 15.75
N GLU A 101 1.57 7.18 16.69
CA GLU A 101 1.05 5.98 17.36
C GLU A 101 -0.24 5.51 16.73
N HIS A 102 -0.36 4.19 16.56
CA HIS A 102 -1.50 3.56 15.89
C HIS A 102 -2.23 2.58 16.80
N VAL A 103 -3.54 2.46 16.54
CA VAL A 103 -4.33 1.32 17.02
C VAL A 103 -4.36 0.24 15.95
N GLY A 104 -4.27 -1.01 16.40
CA GLY A 104 -4.35 -2.20 15.56
C GLY A 104 -3.01 -2.86 15.31
N GLY A 105 -2.96 -3.67 14.27
CA GLY A 105 -1.81 -4.52 13.98
C GLY A 105 -1.95 -5.36 12.72
N LEU A 106 -0.95 -6.21 12.50
CA LEU A 106 -0.95 -7.27 11.50
C LEU A 106 -0.84 -8.62 12.20
N LEU A 107 -1.66 -9.55 11.77
CA LEU A 107 -1.54 -10.97 12.05
C LEU A 107 -0.84 -11.63 10.85
N LEU A 108 0.33 -12.21 11.11
CA LEU A 108 1.03 -13.05 10.14
C LEU A 108 0.74 -14.51 10.49
N ARG A 109 0.22 -15.26 9.54
CA ARG A 109 -0.12 -16.67 9.73
C ARG A 109 0.55 -17.53 8.66
N ALA A 110 1.27 -18.57 9.07
CA ALA A 110 1.77 -19.60 8.17
C ALA A 110 1.39 -20.97 8.72
N GLY A 111 0.58 -21.72 7.97
CA GLY A 111 0.01 -22.98 8.44
C GLY A 111 -0.75 -22.82 9.78
N GLY A 112 -0.26 -23.52 10.81
CA GLY A 112 -0.79 -23.46 12.18
C GLY A 112 -0.19 -22.37 13.07
N THR A 113 0.85 -21.67 12.61
CA THR A 113 1.54 -20.65 13.41
C THR A 113 0.95 -19.27 13.15
N CYS A 114 0.65 -18.54 14.22
CA CYS A 114 0.14 -17.18 14.20
C CYS A 114 1.10 -16.25 14.97
N LEU A 115 1.39 -15.08 14.42
CA LEU A 115 2.20 -14.04 15.02
C LEU A 115 1.47 -12.70 14.96
N TYR A 116 1.23 -12.10 16.12
CA TYR A 116 0.57 -10.79 16.20
C TYR A 116 1.61 -9.68 16.31
N LEU A 117 1.57 -8.73 15.39
CA LEU A 117 2.36 -7.51 15.43
C LEU A 117 1.40 -6.34 15.66
N THR A 118 1.39 -5.74 16.85
CA THR A 118 0.34 -4.80 17.27
C THR A 118 0.92 -3.52 17.89
N SER A 119 0.07 -2.52 18.12
CA SER A 119 0.45 -1.28 18.82
C SER A 119 1.66 -0.62 18.18
N TYR A 120 1.54 -0.29 16.90
CA TYR A 120 2.62 0.32 16.14
C TYR A 120 2.88 1.75 16.60
N THR A 121 4.17 2.12 16.61
CA THR A 121 4.65 3.47 16.83
C THR A 121 5.74 3.76 15.81
N ILE A 122 5.52 4.75 14.96
CA ILE A 122 6.53 5.29 14.04
C ILE A 122 7.27 6.40 14.78
N ASP A 123 8.56 6.25 14.97
CA ASP A 123 9.46 7.30 15.47
C ASP A 123 10.07 8.03 14.28
N LEU A 124 9.69 9.30 14.10
CA LEU A 124 10.14 10.11 12.96
C LEU A 124 11.58 10.59 13.12
N ASN A 125 12.09 10.67 14.34
CA ASN A 125 13.47 11.09 14.61
C ASN A 125 14.45 9.95 14.33
N ARG A 126 14.07 8.73 14.71
CA ARG A 126 14.87 7.52 14.47
C ARG A 126 14.62 6.89 13.10
N GLY A 127 13.51 7.22 12.44
CA GLY A 127 13.11 6.61 11.17
C GLY A 127 12.80 5.13 11.32
N VAL A 128 12.14 4.73 12.42
CA VAL A 128 11.81 3.32 12.69
C VAL A 128 10.34 3.17 13.07
N LEU A 129 9.76 2.05 12.65
CA LEU A 129 8.45 1.58 13.08
C LEU A 129 8.65 0.43 14.07
N SER A 130 8.26 0.69 15.31
CA SER A 130 8.27 -0.29 16.39
C SER A 130 6.87 -0.83 16.67
N GLY A 131 6.78 -2.06 17.16
CA GLY A 131 5.50 -2.69 17.51
C GLY A 131 5.68 -3.80 18.53
N ARG A 132 4.58 -4.20 19.16
CA ARG A 132 4.53 -5.33 20.09
C ARG A 132 4.42 -6.64 19.34
N VAL A 133 5.26 -7.59 19.71
CA VAL A 133 5.22 -8.97 19.20
C VAL A 133 4.40 -9.82 20.18
N ASP A 134 3.37 -10.49 19.68
CA ASP A 134 2.42 -11.31 20.46
C ASP A 134 1.91 -10.61 21.73
N PHE A 135 1.59 -9.31 21.60
CA PHE A 135 1.15 -8.43 22.69
C PHE A 135 2.16 -8.21 23.83
N GLY A 136 3.33 -8.84 23.76
CA GLY A 136 4.41 -8.75 24.74
C GLY A 136 5.38 -7.61 24.46
N THR A 137 6.64 -7.95 24.24
CA THR A 137 7.74 -7.00 24.09
C THR A 137 7.62 -6.16 22.83
N ARG A 138 7.94 -4.87 22.93
CA ARG A 138 8.07 -3.97 21.79
C ARG A 138 9.45 -4.13 21.15
N ALA A 139 9.47 -4.26 19.83
CA ALA A 139 10.68 -4.37 19.03
C ALA A 139 10.61 -3.41 17.82
N ASP A 140 11.78 -3.04 17.30
CA ASP A 140 11.88 -2.29 16.05
C ASP A 140 11.65 -3.25 14.88
N LEU A 141 10.52 -3.09 14.20
CA LEU A 141 10.05 -4.03 13.19
C LEU A 141 10.49 -3.61 11.78
N PHE A 142 10.39 -2.31 11.48
CA PHE A 142 10.71 -1.78 10.17
C PHE A 142 11.54 -0.50 10.28
N THR A 143 12.42 -0.26 9.31
CA THR A 143 13.00 1.06 9.05
C THR A 143 12.11 1.80 8.05
N VAL A 144 11.96 3.09 8.29
CA VAL A 144 11.28 4.03 7.40
C VAL A 144 12.34 4.59 6.46
N GLY A 145 12.16 4.34 5.16
CA GLY A 145 13.11 4.76 4.13
C GLY A 145 12.59 5.93 3.29
N ALA A 146 12.96 5.93 2.01
CA ALA A 146 12.66 7.02 1.10
C ALA A 146 11.16 7.20 0.86
N ALA A 147 10.76 8.46 0.65
CA ALA A 147 9.42 8.79 0.19
C ALA A 147 9.26 8.42 -1.30
N THR A 148 8.15 7.78 -1.63
CA THR A 148 7.74 7.39 -2.98
C THR A 148 6.33 7.91 -3.25
N PRO A 149 5.84 7.87 -4.51
CA PRO A 149 4.46 8.24 -4.81
C PRO A 149 3.40 7.42 -4.04
N ASP A 150 3.73 6.19 -3.64
CA ASP A 150 2.84 5.30 -2.88
C ASP A 150 2.96 5.48 -1.35
N GLY A 151 3.92 6.29 -0.87
CA GLY A 151 4.22 6.51 0.55
C GLY A 151 5.71 6.30 0.89
N VAL A 152 6.05 6.26 2.17
CA VAL A 152 7.42 5.96 2.62
C VAL A 152 7.66 4.45 2.65
N THR A 153 8.82 4.00 2.18
CA THR A 153 9.16 2.57 2.18
C THR A 153 9.31 2.04 3.60
N LEU A 154 8.74 0.87 3.88
CA LEU A 154 8.91 0.14 5.13
C LEU A 154 9.74 -1.11 4.87
N ALA A 155 11.00 -1.08 5.32
CA ALA A 155 11.94 -2.17 5.15
C ALA A 155 12.15 -2.93 6.46
N LEU A 156 12.25 -4.25 6.39
CA LEU A 156 12.36 -5.11 7.57
C LEU A 156 13.71 -4.89 8.28
N THR A 157 13.69 -4.77 9.60
CA THR A 157 14.94 -4.71 10.38
C THR A 157 15.60 -6.09 10.47
N ALA A 158 16.91 -6.14 10.70
CA ALA A 158 17.62 -7.40 10.96
C ALA A 158 17.02 -8.22 12.14
N PRO A 159 16.73 -7.63 13.32
CA PRO A 159 16.10 -8.37 14.40
C PRO A 159 14.68 -8.86 14.05
N ALA A 160 13.89 -8.07 13.31
CA ALA A 160 12.57 -8.50 12.87
C ALA A 160 12.63 -9.64 11.86
N ALA A 161 13.56 -9.58 10.90
CA ALA A 161 13.81 -10.65 9.94
C ALA A 161 14.20 -11.96 10.64
N ALA A 162 15.13 -11.89 11.60
CA ALA A 162 15.53 -13.05 12.39
C ALA A 162 14.36 -13.64 13.21
N LEU A 163 13.53 -12.78 13.81
CA LEU A 163 12.33 -13.19 14.53
C LEU A 163 11.33 -13.91 13.60
N LEU A 164 11.01 -13.34 12.45
CA LEU A 164 10.08 -13.95 11.49
C LEU A 164 10.58 -15.29 10.97
N ASN A 165 11.87 -15.37 10.60
CA ASN A 165 12.52 -16.61 10.21
C ASN A 165 12.44 -17.67 11.31
N LYS A 166 12.70 -17.31 12.57
CA LYS A 166 12.62 -18.21 13.71
C LYS A 166 11.19 -18.70 13.97
N THR A 167 10.20 -17.81 13.87
CA THR A 167 8.78 -18.10 14.11
C THR A 167 8.20 -19.01 13.04
N PHE A 168 8.48 -18.71 11.77
CA PHE A 168 7.92 -19.45 10.63
C PHE A 168 8.82 -20.58 10.12
N LYS A 169 9.99 -20.79 10.72
CA LYS A 169 10.98 -21.81 10.32
C LYS A 169 11.41 -21.66 8.86
N VAL A 170 11.61 -20.42 8.42
CA VAL A 170 12.06 -20.06 7.07
C VAL A 170 13.36 -19.26 7.15
N SER A 171 14.02 -19.07 6.01
CA SER A 171 15.23 -18.22 5.86
C SER A 171 15.02 -17.08 4.84
N ALA A 172 13.79 -16.87 4.40
CA ALA A 172 13.46 -15.96 3.31
C ALA A 172 13.38 -14.49 3.73
N PHE A 173 13.18 -14.19 5.02
CA PHE A 173 13.14 -12.82 5.50
C PHE A 173 14.56 -12.29 5.69
N THR A 174 14.89 -11.20 4.99
CA THR A 174 16.18 -10.53 5.11
C THR A 174 16.00 -9.10 5.60
N ALA A 175 17.02 -8.57 6.27
CA ALA A 175 17.07 -7.15 6.60
C ALA A 175 17.06 -6.32 5.31
N GLY A 176 16.33 -5.20 5.31
CA GLY A 176 16.17 -4.34 4.14
C GLY A 176 15.08 -4.80 3.16
N LEU A 177 14.45 -5.96 3.39
CA LEU A 177 13.31 -6.39 2.59
C LEU A 177 12.15 -5.40 2.74
N VAL A 178 11.78 -4.73 1.66
CA VAL A 178 10.64 -3.81 1.64
C VAL A 178 9.34 -4.62 1.64
N ILE A 179 8.52 -4.44 2.67
CA ILE A 179 7.22 -5.12 2.79
C ILE A 179 6.09 -4.28 2.20
N GLY A 180 6.28 -2.96 2.14
CA GLY A 180 5.29 -2.06 1.59
C GLY A 180 5.59 -0.60 1.86
N TYR A 181 4.54 0.20 1.74
CA TYR A 181 4.60 1.65 1.77
C TYR A 181 3.58 2.19 2.78
N GLY A 182 4.05 3.03 3.71
CA GLY A 182 3.22 3.70 4.69
C GLY A 182 2.94 5.15 4.25
N ASN A 183 1.69 5.58 4.30
CA ASN A 183 1.30 6.96 4.02
C ASN A 183 0.46 7.54 5.18
N PRO A 184 1.06 8.31 6.10
CA PRO A 184 0.33 8.93 7.20
C PRO A 184 -0.43 10.19 6.76
N MET A 185 -1.75 10.18 6.96
CA MET A 185 -2.67 11.28 6.71
C MET A 185 -3.17 11.84 8.06
N ILE A 186 -2.50 12.89 8.54
CA ILE A 186 -2.84 13.56 9.81
C ILE A 186 -4.02 14.51 9.57
N ARG A 187 -5.02 14.48 10.44
CA ARG A 187 -6.12 15.47 10.43
C ARG A 187 -5.60 16.78 11.03
N LYS A 188 -5.78 17.87 10.30
CA LYS A 188 -5.44 19.23 10.73
C LYS A 188 -6.36 19.71 11.86
#